data_AF-A0A3E0WGM0-F1
#
_entry.id   AF-A0A3E0WGM0-F1
#
_cell.length_a   1.000
_cell.length_b   1.000
_cell.length_c   1.000
_cell.angle_alpha   90.00
_cell.angle_beta   90.00
_cell.angle_gamma   90.00
#
_symmetry.space_group_name_H-M   'P 1'
#
loop_
_entity.id
_entity.type
_entity.pdbx_description
1 polymer ?
#
loop_
_entity_poly.entity_id
_entity_poly.type
_entity_poly.pdbx_seq_one_letter_code
_entity_poly.pdbx_strand_id
1 'polypeptide(L)'
;MKSVTEKSLNFNKMIKVNFDGGNLTSDAGLLLYKEFDEKIGLSQSIQATFQANDSVHHRKHSNDEVVIQKIYQHITGYHTDDHAD
;
A
#
# COMPACT_ATOMS: atom_id res chain seq x y z
N MET A 1 30.17 -1.47 -5.89
CA MET A 1 28.73 -1.69 -5.58
C MET A 1 27.92 -1.29 -6.80
N LYS A 2 27.11 -2.18 -7.38
CA LYS A 2 26.11 -1.77 -8.38
C LYS A 2 24.96 -1.12 -7.59
N SER A 3 24.93 0.21 -7.55
CA SER A 3 23.73 0.91 -7.10
C SER A 3 22.55 0.45 -7.96
N VAL A 4 21.42 0.15 -7.34
CA VAL A 4 20.20 -0.17 -8.09
C VAL A 4 19.88 1.05 -8.95
N THR A 5 19.80 0.85 -10.26
CA THR A 5 19.44 1.90 -11.20
C THR A 5 18.05 2.45 -10.85
N GLU A 6 17.88 3.77 -10.92
CA GLU A 6 16.57 4.43 -10.74
C GLU A 6 15.47 3.69 -11.53
N LYS A 7 14.36 3.40 -10.87
CA LYS A 7 13.22 2.68 -11.47
C LYS A 7 11.90 3.35 -11.12
N SER A 8 11.08 3.58 -12.15
CA SER A 8 9.69 4.02 -11.97
C SER A 8 8.79 2.88 -11.52
N LEU A 9 7.88 3.17 -10.60
CA LEU A 9 6.87 2.22 -10.13
C LEU A 9 5.77 2.02 -11.18
N ASN A 10 5.13 0.86 -11.19
CA ASN A 10 4.05 0.53 -12.12
C ASN A 10 2.74 1.17 -11.72
N PHE A 11 2.37 1.14 -10.43
CA PHE A 11 1.11 1.73 -9.97
C PHE A 11 1.10 3.26 -10.11
N ASN A 12 2.27 3.89 -10.11
CA ASN A 12 2.43 5.32 -10.40
C ASN A 12 3.80 5.61 -11.02
N LYS A 13 3.82 5.88 -12.32
CA LYS A 13 5.04 6.13 -13.10
C LYS A 13 5.78 7.42 -12.72
N MET A 14 5.11 8.34 -12.03
CA MET A 14 5.72 9.57 -11.53
C MET A 14 6.58 9.31 -10.29
N ILE A 15 6.37 8.19 -9.60
CA ILE A 15 7.17 7.78 -8.44
C ILE A 15 8.36 6.97 -8.94
N LYS A 16 9.55 7.35 -8.49
CA LYS A 16 10.81 6.69 -8.80
C LYS A 16 11.52 6.25 -7.53
N VAL A 17 12.11 5.07 -7.56
CA VAL A 17 12.90 4.50 -6.46
C VAL A 17 14.34 4.38 -6.92
N ASN A 18 15.26 4.82 -6.07
CA ASN A 18 16.70 4.69 -6.25
C ASN A 18 17.35 4.27 -4.92
N PHE A 19 18.67 4.07 -4.93
CA PHE A 19 19.46 3.73 -3.73
C PHE A 19 20.65 4.69 -3.57
N ASP A 20 20.45 5.97 -3.91
CA ASP A 20 21.49 7.01 -3.78
C ASP A 20 21.56 7.62 -2.37
N GLY A 21 20.54 7.39 -1.53
CA GLY A 21 20.45 7.89 -0.16
C GLY A 21 20.14 9.39 -0.04
N GLY A 22 19.86 10.08 -1.14
CA GLY A 22 19.62 11.52 -1.17
C GLY A 22 18.20 11.91 -0.75
N ASN A 23 17.19 11.22 -1.27
CA ASN A 23 15.78 11.48 -0.97
C ASN A 23 15.13 10.26 -0.31
N LEU A 24 14.68 10.43 0.93
CA LEU A 24 13.95 9.41 1.68
C LEU A 24 12.45 9.71 1.63
N THR A 25 11.65 8.66 1.42
CA THR A 25 10.19 8.73 1.55
C THR A 25 9.80 8.70 3.03
N SER A 26 8.79 9.49 3.39
CA SER A 26 8.17 9.45 4.73
C SER A 26 7.08 8.38 4.87
N ASP A 27 6.79 7.63 3.79
CA ASP A 27 5.72 6.63 3.76
C ASP A 27 6.14 5.28 4.38
N ALA A 28 7.19 5.25 5.20
CA ALA A 28 7.71 4.06 5.87
C ALA A 28 7.96 2.84 4.94
N GLY A 29 8.26 3.08 3.65
CA GLY A 29 8.48 2.01 2.66
C GLY A 29 7.20 1.41 2.05
N LEU A 30 6.01 1.95 2.35
CA LEU A 30 4.71 1.47 1.83
C LEU A 30 4.64 1.42 0.30
N LEU A 31 5.37 2.30 -0.38
CA LEU A 31 5.42 2.34 -1.85
C LEU A 31 5.89 1.00 -2.46
N LEU A 32 6.78 0.27 -1.79
CA LEU A 32 7.24 -1.04 -2.27
C LEU A 32 6.17 -2.12 -2.12
N TYR A 33 5.40 -2.10 -1.03
CA TYR A 33 4.26 -2.99 -0.86
C TYR A 33 3.16 -2.68 -1.86
N LYS A 34 2.93 -1.40 -2.17
CA LYS A 34 1.98 -1.00 -3.21
C LYS A 34 2.40 -1.47 -4.60
N GLU A 35 3.69 -1.38 -4.91
CA GLU A 35 4.24 -1.91 -6.15
C GLU A 35 4.16 -3.45 -6.21
N PHE A 36 4.31 -4.13 -5.08
CA PHE A 36 4.14 -5.58 -5.00
C PHE A 36 2.68 -5.98 -5.25
N ASP A 37 1.75 -5.32 -4.56
CA ASP A 37 0.30 -5.46 -4.75
C ASP A 37 -0.09 -5.29 -6.23
N GLU A 38 0.37 -4.20 -6.87
CA GLU A 38 0.12 -3.94 -8.29
C GLU A 38 0.58 -5.08 -9.21
N LYS A 39 1.71 -5.73 -8.89
CA LYS A 39 2.22 -6.84 -9.70
C LYS A 39 1.43 -8.13 -9.54
N ILE A 40 0.93 -8.40 -8.34
CA ILE A 40 0.23 -9.65 -8.04
C ILE A 40 -1.29 -9.52 -8.14
N GLY A 41 -1.82 -8.31 -8.24
CA GLY A 41 -3.24 -8.03 -8.32
C GLY A 41 -4.00 -8.34 -7.03
N LEU A 42 -3.37 -8.11 -5.87
CA LEU A 42 -3.95 -8.48 -4.57
C LEU A 42 -5.20 -7.65 -4.26
N SER A 43 -5.12 -6.32 -4.39
CA SER A 43 -6.25 -5.41 -4.17
C SER A 43 -7.44 -5.77 -5.05
N GLN A 44 -7.20 -6.05 -6.33
CA GLN A 44 -8.23 -6.44 -7.30
C GLN A 44 -8.86 -7.79 -6.93
N SER A 45 -8.05 -8.74 -6.45
CA SER A 45 -8.53 -10.04 -5.98
C SER A 45 -9.41 -9.91 -4.74
N ILE A 46 -9.04 -9.06 -3.78
CA ILE A 46 -9.84 -8.76 -2.59
C ILE A 46 -11.16 -8.11 -3.01
N GLN A 47 -11.12 -7.08 -3.86
CA GLN A 47 -12.33 -6.41 -4.34
C GLN A 47 -13.30 -7.37 -5.05
N ALA A 48 -12.79 -8.33 -5.82
CA ALA A 48 -13.62 -9.28 -6.55
C ALA A 48 -14.23 -10.39 -5.66
N THR A 49 -13.59 -10.72 -4.53
CA THR A 49 -13.96 -11.90 -3.73
C THR A 49 -14.52 -11.57 -2.35
N PHE A 50 -14.19 -10.40 -1.80
CA PHE A 50 -14.57 -10.02 -0.46
C PHE A 50 -15.99 -9.45 -0.43
N GLN A 51 -16.88 -10.12 0.30
CA GLN A 51 -18.23 -9.66 0.57
C GLN A 51 -18.42 -9.59 2.08
N ALA A 52 -18.77 -8.41 2.57
CA ALA A 52 -19.09 -8.18 3.97
C ALA A 52 -20.58 -7.88 4.10
N ASN A 53 -21.25 -8.60 5.00
CA ASN A 53 -22.62 -8.30 5.40
C ASN A 53 -22.62 -7.09 6.32
N ASP A 54 -22.68 -5.91 5.70
CA ASP A 54 -22.60 -4.63 6.37
C ASP A 54 -23.82 -3.79 5.98
N SER A 55 -24.67 -3.50 6.96
CA SER A 55 -25.90 -2.71 6.80
C SER A 55 -25.66 -1.21 6.88
N VAL A 56 -24.42 -0.77 7.12
CA VAL A 56 -24.08 0.65 7.22
C VAL A 56 -23.98 1.26 5.83
N HIS A 57 -24.95 2.11 5.50
CA HIS A 57 -25.01 2.77 4.19
C HIS A 57 -24.20 4.07 4.08
N HIS A 58 -23.72 4.65 5.19
CA HIS A 58 -23.09 5.98 5.24
C HIS A 58 -21.57 5.94 5.44
N ARG A 59 -20.89 5.02 4.76
CA ARG A 59 -19.43 4.88 4.83
C ARG A 59 -18.71 5.68 3.73
N LYS A 60 -17.56 6.25 4.06
CA LYS A 60 -16.68 6.93 3.09
C LYS A 60 -15.86 5.94 2.25
N HIS A 61 -15.50 4.82 2.85
CA HIS A 61 -14.65 3.78 2.25
C HIS A 61 -15.41 2.45 2.22
N SER A 62 -15.19 1.65 1.19
CA SER A 62 -15.79 0.31 1.10
C SER A 62 -15.05 -0.69 1.98
N ASN A 63 -15.68 -1.83 2.30
CA ASN A 63 -15.06 -2.78 3.22
C ASN A 63 -13.82 -3.46 2.60
N ASP A 64 -13.75 -3.62 1.29
CA ASP A 64 -12.55 -4.08 0.59
C ASP A 64 -11.39 -3.07 0.73
N GLU A 65 -11.65 -1.77 0.62
CA GLU A 65 -10.64 -0.72 0.88
C GLU A 65 -10.13 -0.78 2.33
N VAL A 66 -11.03 -0.95 3.30
CA VAL A 66 -10.67 -1.08 4.72
C VAL A 66 -9.81 -2.33 4.97
N VAL A 67 -10.13 -3.46 4.32
CA VAL A 67 -9.34 -4.69 4.41
C VAL A 67 -7.92 -4.48 3.87
N ILE A 68 -7.79 -3.86 2.68
CA ILE A 68 -6.48 -3.55 2.10
C ILE A 68 -5.67 -2.64 3.04
N GLN A 69 -6.31 -1.60 3.60
CA GLN A 69 -5.67 -0.72 4.58
C GLN A 69 -5.18 -1.51 5.81
N LYS A 70 -5.99 -2.42 6.35
CA LYS A 70 -5.61 -3.25 7.50
C LYS A 70 -4.44 -4.18 7.19
N ILE A 71 -4.37 -4.74 5.97
CA ILE A 71 -3.22 -5.54 5.53
C ILE A 71 -1.97 -4.67 5.53
N TYR A 72 -2.03 -3.46 4.95
CA TYR A 72 -0.89 -2.54 4.84
C TYR A 72 -0.41 -2.07 6.22
N GLN A 73 -1.34 -1.79 7.12
CA GLN A 73 -1.08 -1.49 8.53
C GLN A 73 -0.36 -2.64 9.25
N HIS A 74 -0.84 -3.87 9.06
CA HIS A 74 -0.28 -5.03 9.74
C HIS A 74 1.16 -5.34 9.27
N ILE A 75 1.43 -5.29 7.96
CA ILE A 75 2.77 -5.57 7.41
C ILE A 75 3.81 -4.50 7.76
N THR A 76 3.36 -3.27 8.07
CA THR A 76 4.24 -2.16 8.46
C THR A 76 4.38 -1.98 9.96
N GLY A 77 3.72 -2.83 10.77
CA GLY A 77 3.77 -2.76 12.24
C GLY A 77 2.90 -1.64 12.84
N TYR A 78 2.08 -0.96 12.03
CA TYR A 78 1.08 0.00 12.50
C TYR A 78 -0.18 -0.74 12.94
N HIS A 79 -0.15 -1.35 14.12
CA HIS A 79 -1.26 -2.18 14.61
C HIS A 79 -2.50 -1.38 15.07
N THR A 80 -2.33 -0.09 15.37
CA THR A 80 -3.39 0.86 15.75
C THR A 80 -3.34 2.10 14.87
N ASP A 81 -4.50 2.76 14.68
CA ASP A 81 -4.63 3.99 13.88
C ASP A 81 -3.96 5.24 14.54
N ASP A 82 -3.30 5.08 15.70
CA ASP A 82 -2.69 6.19 16.46
C ASP A 82 -1.16 6.13 16.63
N HIS A 83 -0.46 5.19 15.98
CA HIS A 83 1.01 5.07 16.08
C HIS A 83 1.77 6.17 15.29
N ALA A 84 1.18 7.36 15.19
CA ALA A 84 1.85 8.59 14.79
C ALA A 84 2.24 9.35 16.07
N ASP A 85 3.27 8.87 16.75
CA ASP A 85 4.04 9.64 17.74
C ASP A 85 5.42 9.96 17.14
#